data_AF-A0A5F2I0S8-F1
#
_entry.id   AF-A0A5F2I0S8-F1
#
_cell.length_a   1.000
_cell.length_b   1.000
_cell.length_c   1.000
_cell.angle_alpha   90.00
_cell.angle_beta   90.00
_cell.angle_gamma   90.00
#
_symmetry.space_group_name_H-M   'P 1'
#
loop_
_entity.id
_entity.type
_entity.pdbx_description
1 polymer ?
#
loop_
_entity_poly.entity_id
_entity_poly.type
_entity_poly.pdbx_seq_one_letter_code
_entity_poly.pdbx_strand_id
1 'polypeptide(L)' 'AIPVTVEAETPLNEKIVTLVRTVRGREILVSRPAGTPGHSGGKTHIAVDAKSALLFDQANGERIGSKNVVNLRNGEAA' A
#
# COMPACT_ATOMS: atom_id res chain seq x y z
N ALA A 1 -12.29 -5.75 -2.84
CA ALA A 1 -12.03 -4.31 -2.86
C ALA A 1 -12.40 -3.73 -1.49
N ILE A 2 -11.67 -2.72 -0.99
CA ILE A 2 -11.87 -2.15 0.35
C ILE A 2 -12.59 -0.80 0.18
N PRO A 3 -13.78 -0.61 0.81
CA PRO A 3 -14.52 0.64 0.70
C PRO A 3 -13.82 1.78 1.46
N VAL A 4 -13.71 2.94 0.80
CA VAL A 4 -13.05 4.15 1.33
C VAL A 4 -13.77 5.42 0.88
N THR A 5 -13.49 6.52 1.56
CA THR A 5 -13.78 7.89 1.11
C THR A 5 -12.47 8.56 0.72
N VAL A 6 -12.42 9.21 -0.44
CA VAL A 6 -11.31 10.10 -0.82
C VAL A 6 -11.48 11.43 -0.11
N GLU A 7 -10.47 11.81 0.66
CA GLU A 7 -10.46 13.04 1.46
C GLU A 7 -9.68 14.15 0.74
N ALA A 8 -8.54 13.82 0.13
CA ALA A 8 -7.70 14.78 -0.58
C ALA A 8 -6.81 14.11 -1.63
N GLU A 9 -6.39 14.90 -2.62
CA GLU A 9 -5.39 14.53 -3.60
C GLU A 9 -4.28 15.59 -3.64
N THR A 10 -3.03 15.13 -3.50
CA THR A 10 -1.85 16.00 -3.47
C THR A 10 -0.88 15.57 -4.57
N PRO A 11 -0.59 16.45 -5.56
CA PRO A 11 0.49 16.23 -6.51
C PRO A 11 1.85 16.21 -5.79
N LEU A 12 2.70 15.23 -6.12
CA LEU A 12 4.04 15.06 -5.56
C LEU A 12 5.02 14.63 -6.67
N ASN A 13 5.58 15.61 -7.38
CA ASN A 13 6.52 15.40 -8.49
C ASN A 13 5.99 14.39 -9.51
N GLU A 14 6.63 13.23 -9.63
CA GLU A 14 6.30 12.14 -10.55
C GLU A 14 5.12 11.27 -10.07
N LYS A 15 4.52 11.61 -8.93
CA LYS A 15 3.39 10.90 -8.33
C LYS A 15 2.26 11.86 -7.98
N ILE A 16 1.09 11.27 -7.79
CA ILE A 16 -0.04 11.87 -7.11
C ILE A 16 -0.33 10.97 -5.91
N VAL A 17 -0.47 11.57 -4.72
CA VAL A 17 -0.84 10.85 -3.49
C VAL A 17 -2.26 11.22 -3.12
N THR A 18 -3.11 10.22 -3.01
CA THR A 18 -4.50 10.35 -2.56
C THR A 18 -4.60 9.89 -1.11
N LEU A 19 -5.12 10.74 -0.23
CA LEU A 19 -5.50 10.37 1.13
C LEU A 19 -6.91 9.78 1.09
N VAL A 20 -7.05 8.53 1.54
CA VAL A 20 -8.34 7.86 1.67
C VAL A 20 -8.59 7.41 3.09
N ARG A 21 -9.85 7.42 3.50
CA ARG A 21 -10.31 6.98 4.81
C ARG A 21 -11.20 5.76 4.68
N THR A 22 -10.87 4.69 5.39
CA THR A 22 -11.71 3.48 5.48
C THR A 22 -12.97 3.75 6.29
N VAL A 23 -13.99 2.89 6.17
CA VAL A 23 -15.22 2.95 6.98
C VAL A 23 -14.95 2.96 8.49
N ARG A 24 -13.83 2.37 8.93
CA ARG A 24 -13.39 2.33 10.33
C ARG A 24 -12.50 3.50 10.75
N GLY A 25 -12.39 4.54 9.91
CA GLY A 25 -11.64 5.75 10.22
C GLY A 25 -10.12 5.66 10.05
N ARG A 26 -9.57 4.53 9.57
CA ARG A 26 -8.13 4.41 9.26
C ARG A 26 -7.81 5.17 7.98
N GLU A 27 -6.71 5.91 8.00
CA GLU A 27 -6.18 6.63 6.85
C GLU A 27 -5.16 5.79 6.09
N ILE A 28 -5.25 5.84 4.77
CA ILE A 28 -4.37 5.13 3.84
C ILE A 28 -3.91 6.13 2.78
N LEU A 29 -2.62 6.13 2.47
CA LEU A 29 -2.06 6.88 1.35
C LEU A 29 -1.95 5.94 0.15
N VAL A 30 -2.57 6.34 -0.97
CA VAL A 30 -2.50 5.61 -2.24
C VAL A 30 -1.75 6.49 -3.23
N SER A 31 -0.65 5.99 -3.79
CA SER A 31 0.10 6.71 -4.80
C SER A 31 -0.16 6.16 -6.19
N ARG A 32 -0.15 7.06 -7.18
CA ARG A 32 -0.20 6.72 -8.62
C ARG A 32 0.78 7.60 -9.39
N PRO A 33 1.25 7.21 -10.59
CA PRO A 33 2.07 8.07 -11.43
C PRO A 33 1.37 9.41 -11.72
N ALA A 34 2.15 10.49 -11.82
CA ALA A 34 1.65 11.77 -12.29
C ALA A 34 1.01 11.64 -13.68
N GLY A 35 -0.05 12.40 -13.92
CA GLY A 35 -0.85 12.31 -15.16
C GLY A 35 -1.76 11.09 -15.24
N THR A 36 -1.71 10.16 -14.29
CA THR A 36 -2.69 9.06 -14.22
C THR A 36 -3.99 9.56 -13.57
N PRO A 37 -5.15 9.43 -14.23
CA PRO A 37 -6.43 9.82 -13.64
C PRO A 37 -6.75 8.99 -12.41
N GLY A 38 -7.56 9.56 -11.51
CA GLY A 38 -8.19 8.82 -10.44
C GLY A 38 -9.30 9.62 -9.80
N HIS A 39 -9.87 9.09 -8.71
CA HIS A 39 -10.98 9.75 -8.03
C HIS A 39 -10.47 10.92 -7.19
N SER A 40 -11.02 12.11 -7.44
CA SER A 40 -10.68 13.35 -6.74
C SER A 40 -11.50 13.61 -5.48
N GLY A 41 -12.48 12.75 -5.15
CA GLY A 41 -13.32 12.90 -3.96
C GLY A 41 -14.41 11.83 -3.84
N GLY A 42 -15.03 11.75 -2.66
CA GLY A 42 -16.21 10.94 -2.41
C GLY A 42 -15.94 9.45 -2.16
N LYS A 43 -17.02 8.65 -2.16
CA LYS A 43 -16.96 7.21 -1.84
C LYS A 43 -16.44 6.41 -3.03
N THR A 44 -15.50 5.52 -2.78
CA THR A 44 -14.92 4.62 -3.78
C THR A 44 -14.39 3.34 -3.11
N HIS A 45 -13.63 2.55 -3.86
CA HIS A 45 -12.95 1.38 -3.34
C HIS A 45 -11.48 1.36 -3.77
N ILE A 46 -10.62 0.80 -2.92
CA ILE A 46 -9.24 0.47 -3.29
C ILE A 46 -9.10 -1.04 -3.52
N ALA A 47 -8.22 -1.42 -4.43
CA ALA A 47 -7.74 -2.78 -4.59
C ALA A 47 -6.35 -2.90 -3.95
N VAL A 48 -6.04 -4.06 -3.39
CA VAL A 48 -4.74 -4.38 -2.81
C VAL A 48 -4.25 -5.66 -3.46
N ASP A 49 -3.03 -5.64 -3.98
CA ASP A 49 -2.36 -6.88 -4.40
C ASP A 49 -1.89 -7.63 -3.16
N ALA A 50 -2.55 -8.76 -2.87
CA ALA A 50 -2.25 -9.59 -1.71
C ALA A 50 -0.83 -10.19 -1.76
N LYS A 51 -0.24 -10.36 -2.95
CA LYS A 51 1.13 -10.88 -3.09
C LYS A 51 2.19 -9.88 -2.61
N SER A 52 1.87 -8.60 -2.71
CA SER A 52 2.74 -7.48 -2.30
C SER A 52 2.48 -7.03 -0.85
N ALA A 53 1.50 -7.63 -0.16
CA ALA A 53 1.13 -7.25 1.19
C ALA A 53 2.15 -7.73 2.23
N LEU A 54 2.41 -6.88 3.21
CA LEU A 54 3.24 -7.21 4.38
C LEU A 54 2.33 -7.36 5.60
N LEU A 55 2.44 -8.50 6.30
CA LEU A 55 1.70 -8.75 7.53
C LEU A 55 2.66 -8.70 8.72
N PHE A 56 2.23 -8.04 9.79
CA PHE A 56 2.99 -7.88 11.02
C PHE A 56 2.18 -8.39 12.21
N ASP A 57 2.87 -9.01 13.16
CA ASP A 57 2.29 -9.38 14.44
C ASP A 57 1.95 -8.12 15.25
N GLN A 58 0.76 -8.10 15.85
CA GLN A 58 0.25 -6.93 16.54
C GLN A 58 0.98 -6.65 17.87
N ALA A 59 1.45 -7.69 18.56
CA ALA A 59 2.03 -7.58 19.89
C ALA A 59 3.49 -7.10 19.85
N ASN A 60 4.27 -7.60 18.88
CA ASN A 60 5.71 -7.32 18.82
C ASN A 60 6.17 -6.63 17.52
N GLY A 61 5.30 -6.49 16.52
CA GLY A 61 5.63 -5.85 15.25
C GLY A 61 6.51 -6.69 14.32
N GLU A 62 6.76 -7.96 14.61
CA GLU A 62 7.53 -8.83 13.73
C GLU A 62 6.79 -9.10 12.42
N ARG A 63 7.50 -9.08 11.29
CA ARG A 63 6.92 -9.42 9.99
C ARG A 63 6.62 -10.92 9.93
N ILE A 64 5.36 -11.28 9.83
CA ILE A 64 4.88 -12.66 9.68
C ILE A 64 5.28 -13.17 8.29
N GLY A 65 5.83 -14.40 8.24
CA GLY A 65 6.30 -15.04 7.00
C GLY A 65 7.67 -14.57 6.50
N SER A 66 8.35 -13.65 7.21
CA SER A 66 9.69 -13.17 6.85
C SER A 66 10.79 -14.23 6.93
N LYS A 67 10.62 -15.27 7.75
CA LYS A 67 11.60 -16.35 7.98
C LYS A 67 11.79 -17.30 6.78
N ASN A 68 10.90 -17.27 5.79
CA ASN A 68 10.98 -18.10 4.58
C ASN A 68 11.76 -17.43 3.42
N VAL A 69 12.31 -16.24 3.62
CA VAL A 69 13.19 -15.62 2.63
C VAL A 69 14.56 -16.26 2.75
N VAL A 70 14.81 -17.31 1.97
CA VAL A 70 16.16 -17.85 1.78
C VAL A 70 16.98 -16.75 1.11
N ASN A 71 17.89 -16.13 1.87
CA ASN A 71 18.95 -15.32 1.28
C ASN A 71 19.91 -16.26 0.55
N LEU A 72 19.58 -16.57 -0.71
CA LEU A 72 20.58 -17.08 -1.65
C LEU A 72 21.59 -15.94 -1.82
N ARG A 73 22.75 -16.06 -1.16
CA ARG A 73 23.89 -15.21 -1.48
C ARG A 73 24.25 -15.49 -2.94
N ASN A 74 23.97 -14.56 -3.83
CA ASN A 74 24.48 -14.61 -5.20
C ASN A 74 26.02 -14.65 -5.12
N GLY A 75 26.64 -15.81 -5.29
CA GLY A 75 28.10 -15.89 -5.41
C GLY A 75 28.84 -17.14 -4.91
N GLU A 76 28.20 -18.18 -4.38
CA GLU A 76 28.90 -19.48 -4.21
C GLU A 76 28.87 -20.25 -5.55
N ALA A 77 29.78 -19.89 -6.44
CA ALA A 77 30.20 -20.76 -7.52
C ALA A 77 31.14 -21.83 -6.92
N ALA A 78 30.77 -23.10 -7.09
CA ALA A 78 31.65 -24.24 -6.89
C ALA A 78 32.66 -24.38 -8.04
#